data_AF-A0A928VYY2-F1
#
_entry.id   AF-A0A928VYY2-F1
#
_cell.length_a   1.000
_cell.length_b   1.000
_cell.length_c   1.000
_cell.angle_alpha   90.00
_cell.angle_beta   90.00
_cell.angle_gamma   90.00
#
_symmetry.space_group_name_H-M   'P 1'
#
loop_
_entity.id
_entity.type
_entity.pdbx_description
1 polymer ?
#
loop_
_entity_poly.entity_id
_entity_poly.type
_entity_poly.pdbx_seq_one_letter_code
_entity_poly.pdbx_strand_id
1 'polypeptide(L)'
;MSVGSLIFSRLKKIETIFEEADKLLDRASHEEAFLAFKEIAQNQILEKSIRAEAYNMMGVIIAEPAPDLSKNEDESGLEYFKAALELDENNLGAALNILEGYRTSPTGHSDRESVKLACSLLENHHWDEISEFDRQLVIENRRKLL
;
A
#
# COMPACT_ATOMS: atom_id res chain seq x y z
N MET A 1 8.07 35.46 6.68
CA MET A 1 8.12 33.97 6.70
C MET A 1 8.65 33.52 5.35
N SER A 2 9.70 32.67 5.32
CA SER A 2 10.25 32.18 4.05
C SER A 2 9.53 30.90 3.62
N VAL A 3 9.45 30.66 2.30
CA VAL A 3 8.84 29.47 1.71
C VAL A 3 9.46 28.18 2.29
N GLY A 4 10.75 28.19 2.62
CA GLY A 4 11.45 27.07 3.26
C GLY A 4 10.94 26.72 4.66
N SER A 5 10.52 27.69 5.49
CA SER A 5 10.00 27.39 6.83
C SER A 5 8.61 26.76 6.78
N LEU A 6 7.82 27.10 5.76
CA LEU A 6 6.47 26.57 5.56
C LEU A 6 6.51 25.13 5.06
N ILE A 7 7.43 24.82 4.13
CA ILE A 7 7.65 23.46 3.61
C ILE A 7 8.13 22.53 4.72
N PHE A 8 9.12 22.97 5.51
CA PHE A 8 9.64 22.18 6.63
C PHE A 8 8.57 21.87 7.70
N SER A 9 7.72 22.84 8.03
CA SER A 9 6.60 22.60 8.97
C SER A 9 5.55 21.61 8.45
N ARG A 10 5.38 21.51 7.13
CA ARG A 10 4.43 20.59 6.50
C ARG A 10 4.96 19.17 6.46
N LEU A 11 6.23 18.98 6.11
CA LEU A 11 6.90 17.68 6.11
C LEU A 11 6.87 17.04 7.50
N LYS A 12 7.25 17.79 8.52
CA LYS A 12 7.22 17.32 9.91
C LYS A 12 5.81 16.91 10.36
N LYS A 13 4.78 17.62 9.90
CA LYS A 13 3.38 17.28 10.21
C LYS A 13 2.96 15.95 9.58
N ILE A 14 3.42 15.65 8.37
CA ILE A 14 3.13 14.38 7.67
C ILE A 14 3.81 13.21 8.38
N GLU A 15 5.09 13.35 8.70
CA GLU A 15 5.83 12.34 9.48
C GLU A 15 5.12 12.05 10.81
N THR A 16 4.62 13.10 11.47
CA THR A 16 3.86 12.95 12.72
C THR A 16 2.56 12.16 12.51
N ILE A 17 1.81 12.42 11.44
CA ILE A 17 0.55 11.71 11.15
C ILE A 17 0.83 10.24 10.80
N PHE A 18 1.90 9.94 10.06
CA PHE A 18 2.33 8.56 9.80
C PHE A 18 2.70 7.83 11.10
N GLU A 19 3.54 8.43 11.93
CA GLU A 19 3.91 7.85 13.23
C GLU A 19 2.71 7.66 14.16
N GLU A 20 1.74 8.57 14.13
CA GLU A 20 0.51 8.45 14.90
C GLU A 20 -0.38 7.32 14.37
N ALA A 21 -0.50 7.18 13.06
CA ALA A 21 -1.24 6.09 12.43
C ALA A 21 -0.63 4.72 12.74
N ASP A 22 0.70 4.59 12.70
CA ASP A 22 1.40 3.37 13.11
C ASP A 22 1.16 3.04 14.59
N LYS A 23 1.22 4.04 15.48
CA LYS A 23 0.90 3.85 16.91
C LYS A 23 -0.56 3.43 17.14
N LEU A 24 -1.49 3.80 16.26
CA LEU A 24 -2.88 3.38 16.32
C LEU A 24 -3.04 1.91 15.91
N LEU A 25 -2.27 1.45 14.92
CA LEU A 25 -2.18 0.03 14.57
C LEU A 25 -1.65 -0.81 15.74
N ASP A 26 -0.58 -0.34 16.40
CA ASP A 26 -0.01 -1.00 17.59
C ASP A 26 -1.02 -1.14 18.76
N ARG A 27 -2.06 -0.29 18.77
CA ARG A 27 -3.12 -0.28 19.80
C ARG A 27 -4.41 -0.96 19.33
N ALA A 28 -4.39 -1.59 18.15
CA ALA A 28 -5.54 -2.20 17.49
C ALA A 28 -6.70 -1.23 17.15
N SER A 29 -6.43 0.08 17.09
CA SER A 29 -7.37 1.11 16.62
C SER A 29 -7.41 1.19 15.09
N HIS A 30 -7.76 0.09 14.43
CA HIS A 30 -7.71 -0.05 12.96
C HIS A 30 -8.56 1.00 12.22
N GLU A 31 -9.75 1.34 12.74
CA GLU A 31 -10.62 2.35 12.14
C GLU A 31 -9.99 3.75 12.20
N GLU A 32 -9.41 4.12 13.32
CA GLU A 32 -8.77 5.43 13.48
C GLU A 32 -7.51 5.53 12.61
N ALA A 33 -6.71 4.47 12.54
CA ALA A 33 -5.56 4.39 11.65
C ALA A 33 -5.98 4.52 10.17
N PHE A 34 -7.05 3.81 9.77
CA PHE A 34 -7.57 3.90 8.42
C PHE A 34 -8.03 5.31 8.06
N LEU A 35 -8.74 6.00 8.96
CA LEU A 35 -9.17 7.38 8.74
C LEU A 35 -7.98 8.35 8.64
N ALA A 36 -6.93 8.16 9.46
CA ALA A 36 -5.72 8.95 9.40
C ALA A 36 -4.99 8.79 8.05
N PHE A 37 -4.80 7.55 7.59
CA PHE A 37 -4.21 7.30 6.26
C PHE A 37 -5.09 7.82 5.12
N LYS A 38 -6.42 7.72 5.24
CA LYS A 38 -7.34 8.29 4.25
C LYS A 38 -7.20 9.80 4.11
N GLU A 39 -7.01 10.53 5.22
CA GLU A 39 -6.74 11.97 5.18
C GLU A 39 -5.44 12.28 4.42
N ILE A 40 -4.37 11.51 4.67
CA ILE A 40 -3.10 11.66 3.96
C ILE A 40 -3.29 11.40 2.46
N ALA A 41 -3.91 10.27 2.09
CA ALA A 41 -4.07 9.85 0.70
C ALA A 41 -4.85 10.87 -0.16
N GLN A 42 -5.86 11.51 0.43
CA GLN A 42 -6.72 12.49 -0.25
C GLN A 42 -6.12 13.89 -0.34
N ASN A 43 -5.04 14.17 0.40
CA ASN A 43 -4.43 15.49 0.45
C ASN A 43 -3.56 15.77 -0.79
N GLN A 44 -4.11 16.53 -1.74
CA GLN A 44 -3.47 16.84 -3.03
C GLN A 44 -2.19 17.70 -2.93
N ILE A 45 -1.90 18.27 -1.75
CA ILE A 45 -0.68 19.04 -1.53
C ILE A 45 0.51 18.12 -1.30
N LEU A 46 0.27 16.88 -0.87
CA LEU A 46 1.30 15.91 -0.56
C LEU A 46 1.90 15.29 -1.82
N GLU A 47 3.16 14.89 -1.72
CA GLU A 47 3.84 14.16 -2.78
C GLU A 47 3.11 12.84 -3.08
N LYS A 48 3.18 12.41 -4.34
CA LYS A 48 2.51 11.20 -4.80
C LYS A 48 2.97 9.96 -4.04
N SER A 49 4.27 9.83 -3.78
CA SER A 49 4.87 8.71 -3.03
C SER A 49 4.31 8.58 -1.62
N ILE A 50 4.18 9.69 -0.89
CA ILE A 50 3.59 9.73 0.45
C ILE A 50 2.12 9.29 0.42
N ARG A 51 1.37 9.80 -0.55
CA ARG A 51 -0.04 9.45 -0.72
C ARG A 51 -0.23 8.00 -1.15
N ALA A 52 0.66 7.49 -2.00
CA ALA A 52 0.70 6.10 -2.43
C ALA A 52 0.96 5.19 -1.23
N GLU A 53 1.90 5.56 -0.34
CA GLU A 53 2.14 4.80 0.88
C GLU A 53 0.92 4.80 1.82
N ALA A 54 0.22 5.92 1.93
CA ALA A 54 -1.02 5.95 2.70
C ALA A 54 -2.09 5.02 2.12
N TYR A 55 -2.23 4.96 0.79
CA TYR A 55 -3.08 3.96 0.13
C TYR A 55 -2.61 2.53 0.41
N ASN A 56 -1.31 2.26 0.36
CA ASN A 56 -0.75 0.96 0.69
C ASN A 56 -1.14 0.53 2.12
N MET A 57 -0.96 1.42 3.11
CA MET A 57 -1.32 1.15 4.50
C MET A 57 -2.82 0.94 4.71
N MET A 58 -3.68 1.69 4.02
CA MET A 58 -5.13 1.43 4.02
C MET A 58 -5.45 0.01 3.55
N GLY A 59 -4.76 -0.47 2.51
CA GLY A 59 -4.92 -1.83 2.01
C GLY A 59 -4.50 -2.89 3.03
N VAL A 60 -3.39 -2.66 3.76
CA VAL A 60 -2.92 -3.55 4.84
C VAL A 60 -3.97 -3.66 5.93
N ILE A 61 -4.50 -2.53 6.40
CA ILE A 61 -5.51 -2.48 7.47
C ILE A 61 -6.76 -3.27 7.11
N ILE A 62 -7.23 -3.14 5.87
CA ILE A 62 -8.42 -3.84 5.37
C ILE A 62 -8.14 -5.33 5.14
N ALA A 63 -6.91 -5.69 4.78
CA ALA A 63 -6.50 -7.09 4.58
C ALA A 63 -6.31 -7.85 5.90
N GLU A 64 -6.09 -7.15 7.02
CA GLU A 64 -5.97 -7.79 8.34
C GLU A 64 -7.31 -8.37 8.83
N PRO A 65 -7.30 -9.56 9.47
CA PRO A 65 -8.50 -10.24 9.94
C PRO A 65 -9.16 -9.61 11.18
N ALA A 66 -9.06 -8.28 11.36
CA ALA A 66 -9.69 -7.51 12.43
C ALA A 66 -11.08 -7.01 11.98
N PRO A 67 -12.18 -7.65 12.41
CA PRO A 67 -13.48 -7.53 11.75
C PRO A 67 -14.33 -6.45 12.42
N ASP A 68 -14.33 -5.25 11.85
CA ASP A 68 -15.50 -4.36 11.86
C ASP A 68 -15.47 -3.33 10.71
N LEU A 69 -14.30 -3.09 10.11
CA LEU A 69 -14.15 -2.31 8.87
C LEU A 69 -14.59 -3.07 7.61
N SER A 70 -14.57 -4.40 7.64
CA SER A 70 -14.89 -5.28 6.51
C SER A 70 -16.39 -5.39 6.21
N LYS A 71 -17.26 -4.58 6.83
CA LYS A 71 -18.71 -4.57 6.57
C LYS A 71 -19.08 -3.95 5.23
N ASN A 72 -18.14 -3.27 4.56
CA ASN A 72 -18.25 -2.98 3.14
C ASN A 72 -17.60 -4.13 2.38
N GLU A 73 -18.40 -5.13 2.03
CA GLU A 73 -17.99 -6.35 1.31
C GLU A 73 -17.29 -6.07 -0.04
N ASP A 74 -17.35 -4.82 -0.53
CA ASP A 74 -16.87 -4.41 -1.85
C ASP A 74 -15.45 -3.81 -1.87
N GLU A 75 -14.85 -3.48 -0.72
CA GLU A 75 -13.49 -2.90 -0.66
C GLU A 75 -12.49 -3.94 -0.15
N SER A 76 -11.91 -4.72 -1.07
CA SER A 76 -10.75 -5.54 -0.75
C SER A 76 -9.50 -4.65 -0.57
N GLY A 77 -8.58 -5.02 0.32
CA GLY A 77 -7.29 -4.32 0.47
C GLY A 77 -6.51 -4.22 -0.86
N LEU A 78 -6.79 -5.11 -1.81
CA LEU A 78 -6.20 -5.13 -3.14
C LEU A 78 -6.48 -3.86 -3.95
N GLU A 79 -7.68 -3.28 -3.86
CA GLU A 79 -7.99 -2.04 -4.59
C GLU A 79 -7.14 -0.86 -4.08
N TYR A 80 -6.83 -0.85 -2.79
CA TYR A 80 -5.95 0.15 -2.20
C TYR A 80 -4.49 -0.04 -2.64
N PHE A 81 -4.00 -1.28 -2.74
CA PHE A 81 -2.67 -1.53 -3.29
C PHE A 81 -2.56 -1.15 -4.77
N LYS A 82 -3.61 -1.41 -5.57
CA LYS A 82 -3.66 -0.95 -6.98
C LYS A 82 -3.62 0.57 -7.06
N ALA A 83 -4.42 1.27 -6.25
CA ALA A 83 -4.42 2.73 -6.21
C ALA A 83 -3.06 3.31 -5.78
N ALA A 84 -2.35 2.64 -4.87
CA ALA A 84 -0.99 3.01 -4.50
C ALA A 84 -0.03 2.93 -5.68
N LEU A 85 -0.03 1.82 -6.43
CA LEU A 85 0.82 1.65 -7.62
C LEU A 85 0.44 2.56 -8.79
N GLU A 86 -0.84 2.85 -8.98
CA GLU A 86 -1.28 3.83 -9.99
C GLU A 86 -0.77 5.24 -9.68
N LEU A 87 -0.65 5.57 -8.40
CA LEU A 87 -0.19 6.87 -7.96
C LEU A 87 1.34 6.98 -7.96
N ASP A 88 2.03 5.90 -7.56
CA ASP A 88 3.48 5.75 -7.59
C ASP A 88 3.88 4.35 -8.03
N GLU A 89 4.34 4.24 -9.28
CA GLU A 89 4.70 2.97 -9.91
C GLU A 89 5.91 2.29 -9.25
N ASN A 90 6.66 2.99 -8.40
CA ASN A 90 7.80 2.44 -7.66
C ASN A 90 7.45 2.08 -6.21
N ASN A 91 6.16 2.07 -5.83
CA ASN A 91 5.76 1.67 -4.49
C ASN A 91 5.95 0.17 -4.29
N LEU A 92 7.13 -0.19 -3.76
CA LEU A 92 7.56 -1.56 -3.54
C LEU A 92 6.61 -2.32 -2.59
N GLY A 93 6.15 -1.66 -1.52
CA GLY A 93 5.25 -2.25 -0.54
C GLY A 93 3.93 -2.68 -1.14
N ALA A 94 3.32 -1.80 -1.95
CA ALA A 94 2.08 -2.09 -2.66
C ALA A 94 2.24 -3.26 -3.65
N ALA A 95 3.36 -3.32 -4.38
CA ALA A 95 3.63 -4.44 -5.28
C ALA A 95 3.71 -5.78 -4.54
N LEU A 96 4.43 -5.85 -3.42
CA LEU A 96 4.51 -7.05 -2.58
C LEU A 96 3.16 -7.45 -2.01
N ASN A 97 2.38 -6.47 -1.52
CA ASN A 97 1.05 -6.70 -0.96
C ASN A 97 0.03 -7.21 -2.00
N ILE A 98 0.12 -6.77 -3.26
CA ILE A 98 -0.67 -7.36 -4.37
C ILE A 98 -0.32 -8.84 -4.55
N LEU A 99 0.97 -9.18 -4.55
CA LEU A 99 1.41 -10.56 -4.72
C LEU A 99 0.98 -11.46 -3.57
N GLU A 100 1.01 -10.95 -2.34
CA GLU A 100 0.55 -11.67 -1.16
C GLU A 100 -0.97 -11.85 -1.14
N GLY A 101 -1.73 -10.80 -1.46
CA GLY A 101 -3.19 -10.88 -1.59
C GLY A 101 -3.64 -11.87 -2.66
N TYR A 102 -2.94 -11.92 -3.80
CA TYR A 102 -3.25 -12.89 -4.86
C TYR A 102 -2.88 -14.33 -4.47
N ARG A 103 -1.90 -14.53 -3.58
CA ARG A 103 -1.54 -15.86 -3.07
C ARG A 103 -2.70 -16.46 -2.27
N THR A 104 -3.42 -15.65 -1.50
CA THR A 104 -4.46 -16.10 -0.57
C THR A 104 -5.85 -16.20 -1.21
N SER A 105 -6.19 -15.34 -2.18
CA SER A 105 -7.49 -15.36 -2.86
C SER A 105 -7.41 -14.81 -4.29
N PRO A 106 -7.21 -15.65 -5.32
CA PRO A 106 -7.17 -15.20 -6.71
C PRO A 106 -8.59 -14.91 -7.24
N THR A 107 -9.03 -13.66 -7.24
CA THR A 107 -10.38 -13.23 -7.67
C THR A 107 -10.38 -12.60 -9.08
N GLY A 108 -10.48 -13.41 -10.13
CA GLY A 108 -10.84 -12.92 -11.47
C GLY A 108 -9.70 -12.31 -12.31
N HIS A 109 -10.08 -11.67 -13.43
CA HIS A 109 -9.16 -11.25 -14.49
C HIS A 109 -8.41 -9.94 -14.21
N SER A 110 -9.03 -8.96 -13.54
CA SER A 110 -8.39 -7.68 -13.18
C SER A 110 -7.20 -7.85 -12.24
N ASP A 111 -7.29 -8.85 -11.36
CA ASP A 111 -6.25 -9.12 -10.37
C ASP A 111 -5.02 -9.74 -11.03
N ARG A 112 -5.22 -10.54 -12.09
CA ARG A 112 -4.11 -11.10 -12.88
C ARG A 112 -3.24 -10.04 -13.54
N GLU A 113 -3.82 -8.99 -14.11
CA GLU A 113 -3.04 -7.92 -14.75
C GLU A 113 -2.27 -7.10 -13.71
N SER A 114 -2.89 -6.84 -12.55
CA SER A 114 -2.22 -6.15 -11.43
C SER A 114 -1.05 -6.96 -10.87
N VAL A 115 -1.21 -8.28 -10.75
CA VAL A 115 -0.14 -9.21 -10.34
C VAL A 115 0.97 -9.26 -11.39
N LYS A 116 0.63 -9.29 -12.69
CA LYS A 116 1.64 -9.23 -13.75
C LYS A 116 2.47 -7.95 -13.66
N LEU A 117 1.83 -6.81 -13.42
CA LEU A 117 2.49 -5.52 -13.27
C LEU A 117 3.42 -5.53 -12.04
N ALA A 118 2.90 -5.98 -10.88
CA ALA A 118 3.68 -6.09 -9.65
C ALA A 118 4.91 -7.00 -9.82
N CYS A 119 4.76 -8.19 -10.42
CA CYS A 119 5.91 -9.05 -10.72
C CYS A 119 6.91 -8.36 -11.65
N SER A 120 6.46 -7.68 -12.71
CA SER A 120 7.36 -7.00 -13.66
C SER A 120 8.13 -5.87 -12.99
N LEU A 121 7.50 -5.11 -12.10
CA LEU A 121 8.16 -4.06 -11.35
C LEU A 121 9.28 -4.63 -10.48
N LEU A 122 8.96 -5.67 -9.70
CA LEU A 122 9.89 -6.32 -8.79
C LEU A 122 11.07 -6.97 -9.53
N GLU A 123 10.82 -7.64 -10.66
CA GLU A 123 11.86 -8.29 -11.48
C GLU A 123 12.80 -7.28 -12.15
N ASN A 124 12.27 -6.17 -12.66
CA ASN A 124 13.04 -5.25 -13.50
C ASN A 124 13.70 -4.11 -12.72
N HIS A 125 13.15 -3.73 -11.58
CA HIS A 125 13.56 -2.51 -10.87
C HIS A 125 14.04 -2.74 -9.45
N HIS A 126 13.58 -3.78 -8.77
CA HIS A 126 13.84 -3.99 -7.34
C HIS A 126 14.38 -5.38 -6.98
N TRP A 127 14.80 -6.18 -7.96
CA TRP A 127 15.17 -7.59 -7.74
C TRP A 127 16.30 -7.76 -6.72
N ASP A 128 17.26 -6.84 -6.73
CA ASP A 128 18.41 -6.85 -5.82
C ASP A 128 18.07 -6.25 -4.44
N GLU A 129 16.94 -5.56 -4.31
CA GLU A 129 16.50 -4.87 -3.09
C GLU A 129 15.55 -5.73 -2.24
N ILE A 130 14.86 -6.68 -2.86
CA ILE A 130 13.91 -7.57 -2.18
C ILE A 130 14.59 -8.81 -1.59
N SER A 131 13.97 -9.37 -0.55
CA SER A 131 14.49 -10.56 0.13
C SER A 131 14.34 -11.82 -0.72
N GLU A 132 15.06 -12.89 -0.38
CA GLU A 132 14.91 -14.18 -1.05
C GLU A 132 13.48 -14.75 -0.94
N PHE A 133 12.80 -14.45 0.16
CA PHE A 133 11.40 -14.82 0.35
C PHE A 133 10.49 -14.10 -0.65
N ASP A 134 10.69 -12.79 -0.84
CA ASP A 134 9.91 -11.99 -1.78
C ASP A 134 10.17 -12.40 -3.24
N ARG A 135 11.42 -12.74 -3.57
CA ARG A 135 11.76 -13.32 -4.90
C ARG A 135 10.99 -14.61 -5.16
N GLN A 136 10.91 -15.47 -4.15
CA GLN A 136 10.14 -16.70 -4.25
C GLN A 136 8.64 -16.42 -4.45
N LEU A 137 8.09 -15.40 -3.79
CA LEU A 137 6.72 -14.95 -3.97
C LEU A 137 6.46 -14.47 -5.42
N VAL A 138 7.40 -13.73 -6.01
CA VAL A 138 7.34 -13.30 -7.43
C VAL A 138 7.31 -14.52 -8.36
N ILE A 139 8.24 -15.47 -8.17
CA ILE A 139 8.34 -16.69 -8.99
C ILE A 139 7.07 -17.53 -8.92
N GLU A 140 6.49 -17.71 -7.73
CA GLU A 140 5.26 -18.46 -7.53
C GLU A 140 4.07 -17.82 -8.23
N ASN A 141 3.91 -16.50 -8.10
CA ASN A 141 2.85 -15.77 -8.76
C ASN A 141 3.01 -15.78 -10.28
N ARG A 142 4.23 -15.66 -10.81
CA ARG A 142 4.50 -15.82 -12.25
C ARG A 142 4.06 -17.18 -12.79
N ARG A 143 4.34 -18.26 -12.06
CA ARG A 143 3.92 -19.61 -12.48
C ARG A 143 2.39 -19.76 -12.55
N LYS A 144 1.64 -19.08 -11.68
CA LYS A 144 0.16 -19.09 -11.68
C LYS A 144 -0.46 -18.29 -12.84
N LEU A 145 0.33 -17.44 -13.50
CA LEU A 145 -0.11 -16.58 -14.59
C LEU A 145 0.11 -17.20 -15.99
N LEU A 146 0.90 -18.28 -16.09
CA LEU A 146 1.12 -19.08 -17.31
C LEU A 146 0.03 -20.14 -17.48
#